data_AF-A0A9W5V7Y1-F1
#
_entry.id   AF-A0A9W5V7Y1-F1
#
_cell.length_a   1.000
_cell.length_b   1.000
_cell.length_c   1.000
_cell.angle_alpha   90.00
_cell.angle_beta   90.00
_cell.angle_gamma   90.00
#
_symmetry.space_group_name_H-M   'P 1'
#
loop_
_entity.id
_entity.type
_entity.pdbx_description
1 polymer ?
#
loop_
_entity_poly.entity_id
_entity_poly.type
_entity_poly.pdbx_seq_one_letter_code
_entity_poly.pdbx_strand_id
1 'polypeptide(L)'
;MCTSLTLQTKNFQHLFARTMDFTLDMNQEVIIIPRRYQWNNITGETIRTKKAVVGMGINFGGRVMMADGVNEAGMTCATLYFPGFATYSSHVDSNKTNVAPFDFVTWSLTQFNSVEELRKSIDSIAFIDVPLPILGVTPPLHWILADKSGECIVLEPTADGIKVYDNPIGVMTNSPEFSWHLQNLRQYIGLKSQPFAPTEWGDVPLSAFGQGSGSMGLPGDFTPPSRFVRAAYGKQNIQSIENEEEGISAIFHILSNCEVPKGAVITEDGILDNTIYTSAMCMESGTYYYHTYDCRQIIAIHLFNEDLDTAEIKTYPFQRKQKIFYEN
;
A
#
# COMPACT_ATOMS: atom_id res chain seq x y z
N MET A 1 -6.94 -8.51 -3.66
CA MET A 1 -6.87 -8.08 -2.23
C MET A 1 -5.61 -7.24 -1.98
N CYS A 2 -5.44 -6.43 -0.94
CA CYS A 2 -4.15 -5.76 -0.67
C CYS A 2 -3.98 -5.46 0.82
N THR A 3 -2.73 -5.42 1.32
CA THR A 3 -2.39 -4.92 2.67
C THR A 3 -1.30 -3.88 2.58
N SER A 4 -1.37 -2.80 3.36
CA SER A 4 -0.32 -1.79 3.47
C SER A 4 -0.06 -1.41 4.92
N LEU A 5 1.17 -1.01 5.24
CA LEU A 5 1.50 -0.42 6.53
C LEU A 5 2.68 0.55 6.48
N THR A 6 2.77 1.40 7.50
CA THR A 6 3.94 2.23 7.80
C THR A 6 4.75 1.64 8.94
N LEU A 7 6.05 1.94 8.99
CA LEU A 7 6.95 1.57 10.09
C LEU A 7 7.95 2.71 10.30
N GLN A 8 8.35 2.96 11.55
CA GLN A 8 9.39 3.92 11.88
C GLN A 8 10.56 3.19 12.54
N THR A 9 11.78 3.45 12.07
CA THR A 9 13.01 2.91 12.64
C THR A 9 13.47 3.77 13.84
N LYS A 10 14.40 3.27 14.66
CA LYS A 10 14.94 4.05 15.79
C LYS A 10 15.79 5.24 15.36
N ASN A 11 16.39 5.20 14.17
CA ASN A 11 17.09 6.36 13.59
C ASN A 11 16.15 7.32 12.82
N PHE A 12 14.84 7.26 13.07
CA PHE A 12 13.81 8.17 12.53
C PHE A 12 13.65 8.12 11.01
N GLN A 13 13.89 6.95 10.41
CA GLN A 13 13.51 6.70 9.02
C GLN A 13 12.08 6.17 8.99
N HIS A 14 11.28 6.67 8.05
CA HIS A 14 9.89 6.32 7.85
C HIS A 14 9.75 5.44 6.63
N LEU A 15 9.17 4.28 6.84
CA LEU A 15 8.94 3.28 5.81
C LEU A 15 7.46 3.15 5.53
N PHE A 16 7.14 2.91 4.27
CA PHE A 16 5.80 2.54 3.80
C PHE A 16 5.91 1.25 2.98
N ALA A 17 5.00 0.30 3.15
CA ALA A 17 4.99 -0.91 2.34
C ALA A 17 3.58 -1.39 2.01
N ARG A 18 3.46 -2.18 0.94
CA ARG A 18 2.22 -2.85 0.57
C ARG A 18 2.44 -4.20 -0.12
N THR A 19 1.46 -5.08 0.01
CA THR A 19 1.24 -6.20 -0.92
C THR A 19 0.27 -5.74 -2.01
N MET A 20 0.50 -6.23 -3.23
CA MET A 20 -0.47 -6.18 -4.32
C MET A 20 -1.01 -7.58 -4.54
N ASP A 21 -2.23 -7.86 -4.10
CA ASP A 21 -2.90 -9.14 -4.38
C ASP A 21 -3.97 -8.90 -5.45
N PHE A 22 -3.83 -9.55 -6.59
CA PHE A 22 -4.74 -9.34 -7.70
C PHE A 22 -4.79 -10.56 -8.59
N THR A 23 -5.86 -10.66 -9.37
CA THR A 23 -6.13 -11.78 -10.26
C THR A 23 -5.41 -11.68 -11.61
N LEU A 24 -4.91 -10.49 -11.94
CA LEU A 24 -4.32 -10.19 -13.24
C LEU A 24 -2.92 -9.60 -13.09
N ASP A 25 -1.98 -10.11 -13.89
CA ASP A 25 -0.72 -9.45 -14.14
C ASP A 25 -0.91 -8.35 -15.19
N MET A 26 -0.63 -7.10 -14.83
CA MET A 26 -0.91 -5.94 -15.67
C MET A 26 0.29 -5.47 -16.50
N ASN A 27 1.35 -6.29 -16.61
CA ASN A 27 2.65 -5.89 -17.16
C ASN A 27 3.23 -4.66 -16.43
N GLN A 28 3.10 -4.65 -15.10
CA GLN A 28 3.65 -3.60 -14.26
C GLN A 28 5.18 -3.52 -14.35
N GLU A 29 5.71 -2.32 -14.09
CA GLU A 29 7.13 -2.00 -14.01
C GLU A 29 7.37 -1.00 -12.89
N VAL A 30 8.62 -0.87 -12.43
CA VAL A 30 8.99 0.28 -11.59
C VAL A 30 9.26 1.46 -12.51
N ILE A 31 8.63 2.60 -12.22
CA ILE A 31 8.65 3.79 -13.07
C ILE A 31 9.14 4.97 -12.23
N ILE A 32 10.09 5.73 -12.77
CA ILE A 32 10.42 7.07 -12.30
C ILE A 32 9.74 8.08 -13.21
N ILE A 33 8.93 8.95 -12.60
CA ILE A 33 8.36 10.13 -13.24
C ILE A 33 9.21 11.34 -12.83
N PRO A 34 9.83 12.09 -13.77
CA PRO A 34 10.63 13.27 -13.46
C PRO A 34 9.78 14.54 -13.27
N ARG A 35 10.41 15.64 -12.84
CA ARG A 35 9.75 16.93 -12.53
C ARG A 35 9.17 17.67 -13.73
N ARG A 36 9.58 17.34 -14.97
CA ARG A 36 9.08 18.01 -16.19
C ARG A 36 8.17 17.12 -17.04
N TYR A 37 7.80 15.95 -16.53
CA TYR A 37 6.83 15.08 -17.18
C TYR A 37 5.46 15.77 -17.29
N GLN A 38 4.75 15.47 -18.36
CA GLN A 38 3.41 15.97 -18.60
C GLN A 38 2.52 14.83 -19.05
N TRP A 39 1.27 14.86 -18.61
CA TRP A 39 0.26 13.89 -19.00
C TRP A 39 -1.10 14.58 -19.06
N ASN A 40 -2.01 14.03 -19.85
CA ASN A 40 -3.39 14.53 -19.89
C ASN A 40 -4.26 13.68 -18.97
N ASN A 41 -5.02 14.33 -18.09
CA ASN A 41 -6.00 13.65 -17.25
C ASN A 41 -7.21 13.19 -18.08
N ILE A 42 -8.23 12.63 -17.41
CA ILE A 42 -9.45 12.15 -18.07
C ILE A 42 -10.31 13.26 -18.70
N THR A 43 -10.11 14.53 -18.34
CA THR A 43 -10.81 15.66 -18.97
C THR A 43 -10.05 16.26 -20.15
N GLY A 44 -8.83 15.77 -20.42
CA GLY A 44 -7.94 16.31 -21.45
C GLY A 44 -7.10 17.50 -20.98
N GLU A 45 -7.18 17.87 -19.69
CA GLU A 45 -6.32 18.89 -19.09
C GLU A 45 -4.89 18.36 -18.97
N THR A 46 -3.92 19.15 -19.42
CA THR A 46 -2.49 18.83 -19.28
C THR A 46 -2.02 19.10 -17.85
N ILE A 47 -1.71 18.04 -17.13
CA ILE A 47 -1.08 18.07 -15.82
C ILE A 47 0.44 18.09 -16.00
N ARG A 48 1.09 19.08 -15.39
CA ARG A 48 2.55 19.14 -15.28
C ARG A 48 2.97 18.64 -13.91
N THR A 49 3.93 17.73 -13.87
CA THR A 49 4.48 17.26 -12.60
C THR A 49 5.26 18.39 -11.92
N LYS A 50 5.23 18.41 -10.59
CA LYS A 50 6.01 19.34 -9.75
C LYS A 50 7.05 18.61 -8.91
N LYS A 51 6.87 17.30 -8.77
CA LYS A 51 7.70 16.40 -7.98
C LYS A 51 8.08 15.19 -8.82
N ALA A 52 9.32 14.77 -8.68
CA ALA A 52 9.76 13.47 -9.15
C ALA A 52 9.26 12.37 -8.21
N VAL A 53 8.96 11.20 -8.79
CA VAL A 53 8.34 10.06 -8.10
C VAL A 53 8.97 8.77 -8.58
N VAL A 54 9.20 7.81 -7.68
CA VAL A 54 9.49 6.40 -8.02
C VAL A 54 8.38 5.52 -7.46
N GLY A 55 7.92 4.55 -8.25
CA GLY A 55 6.83 3.68 -7.84
C GLY A 55 6.59 2.50 -8.77
N MET A 56 5.73 1.56 -8.36
CA MET A 56 5.23 0.52 -9.26
C MET A 56 3.99 1.02 -9.98
N GLY A 57 3.92 0.78 -11.28
CA GLY A 57 2.78 1.18 -12.09
C GLY A 57 2.76 0.49 -13.44
N ILE A 58 1.86 0.96 -14.30
CA ILE A 58 1.78 0.56 -15.70
C ILE A 58 1.98 1.79 -16.59
N ASN A 59 2.58 1.59 -17.75
CA ASN A 59 2.60 2.57 -18.83
C ASN A 59 1.71 2.06 -19.97
N PHE A 60 0.50 2.61 -20.06
CA PHE A 60 -0.48 2.20 -21.05
C PHE A 60 -0.81 3.37 -21.98
N GLY A 61 -0.53 3.22 -23.27
CA GLY A 61 -0.79 4.28 -24.25
C GLY A 61 -0.01 5.58 -23.99
N GLY A 62 1.17 5.50 -23.37
CA GLY A 62 1.99 6.67 -23.00
C GLY A 62 1.58 7.37 -21.70
N ARG A 63 0.61 6.82 -20.96
CA ARG A 63 0.16 7.34 -19.67
C ARG A 63 0.60 6.42 -18.54
N VAL A 64 1.26 7.01 -17.55
CA VAL A 64 1.70 6.30 -16.34
C VAL A 64 0.60 6.32 -15.28
N MET A 65 0.19 5.13 -14.83
CA MET A 65 -0.73 4.94 -13.71
C MET A 65 0.00 4.15 -12.63
N MET A 66 0.31 4.81 -11.51
CA MET A 66 0.98 4.17 -10.38
C MET A 66 -0.01 3.46 -9.45
N ALA A 67 0.40 2.31 -8.94
CA ALA A 67 -0.30 1.61 -7.87
C ALA A 67 0.22 2.03 -6.48
N ASP A 68 1.51 2.34 -6.38
CA ASP A 68 2.16 2.84 -5.17
C ASP A 68 3.47 3.56 -5.52
N GLY A 69 3.84 4.59 -4.76
CA GLY A 69 5.09 5.32 -4.97
C GLY A 69 5.54 6.16 -3.78
N VAL A 70 6.78 6.66 -3.86
CA VAL A 70 7.35 7.71 -3.00
C VAL A 70 7.86 8.85 -3.88
N ASN A 71 7.62 10.09 -3.47
CA ASN A 71 8.12 11.27 -4.18
C ASN A 71 9.40 11.82 -3.56
N GLU A 72 10.06 12.74 -4.27
CA GLU A 72 11.30 13.39 -3.83
C GLU A 72 11.17 14.20 -2.52
N ALA A 73 9.94 14.53 -2.11
CA ALA A 73 9.67 15.20 -0.84
C ALA A 73 9.51 14.21 0.32
N GLY A 74 9.43 12.91 0.04
CA GLY A 74 9.22 11.85 1.02
C GLY A 74 7.75 11.58 1.36
N MET A 75 6.82 12.00 0.51
CA MET A 75 5.41 11.60 0.61
C MET A 75 5.20 10.30 -0.16
N THR A 76 4.42 9.39 0.41
CA THR A 76 4.03 8.10 -0.13
C THR A 76 2.53 8.03 -0.35
N CYS A 77 2.12 7.22 -1.33
CA CYS A 77 0.72 6.95 -1.61
C CYS A 77 0.61 5.56 -2.22
N ALA A 78 -0.39 4.78 -1.79
CA ALA A 78 -0.75 3.52 -2.44
C ALA A 78 -2.26 3.39 -2.58
N THR A 79 -2.68 2.82 -3.71
CA THR A 79 -4.08 2.48 -3.97
C THR A 79 -4.36 1.03 -3.64
N LEU A 80 -5.45 0.76 -2.94
CA LEU A 80 -5.92 -0.57 -2.60
C LEU A 80 -7.40 -0.71 -2.99
N TYR A 81 -7.84 -1.95 -3.22
CA TYR A 81 -9.22 -2.25 -3.62
C TYR A 81 -10.22 -1.92 -2.50
N PHE A 82 -11.37 -1.34 -2.84
CA PHE A 82 -12.43 -0.92 -1.89
C PHE A 82 -13.86 -1.28 -2.35
N PRO A 83 -14.11 -2.56 -2.69
CA PRO A 83 -15.36 -2.99 -3.30
C PRO A 83 -16.55 -2.82 -2.36
N GLY A 84 -17.70 -2.41 -2.91
CA GLY A 84 -18.96 -2.26 -2.18
C GLY A 84 -19.11 -0.95 -1.39
N PHE A 85 -18.07 -0.12 -1.33
CA PHE A 85 -18.08 1.15 -0.58
C PHE A 85 -17.63 2.35 -1.43
N ALA A 86 -16.70 2.12 -2.38
CA ALA A 86 -16.24 3.17 -3.27
C ALA A 86 -17.38 3.76 -4.12
N THR A 87 -17.51 5.08 -4.15
CA THR A 87 -18.50 5.80 -4.97
C THR A 87 -17.83 6.96 -5.69
N TYR A 88 -18.16 7.15 -6.97
CA TYR A 88 -17.57 8.16 -7.86
C TYR A 88 -18.64 8.98 -8.56
N SER A 89 -18.29 10.20 -8.97
CA SER A 89 -19.19 11.07 -9.73
C SER A 89 -19.27 10.63 -11.20
N SER A 90 -20.46 10.60 -11.77
CA SER A 90 -20.68 10.43 -13.22
C SER A 90 -20.45 11.71 -14.02
N HIS A 91 -20.18 12.84 -13.36
CA HIS A 91 -20.08 14.15 -13.98
C HIS A 91 -18.80 14.88 -13.57
N VAL A 92 -18.16 15.49 -14.58
CA VAL A 92 -17.05 16.42 -14.39
C VAL A 92 -17.56 17.67 -13.68
N ASP A 93 -16.87 18.09 -12.62
CA ASP A 93 -17.13 19.35 -11.92
C ASP A 93 -16.11 20.39 -12.38
N SER A 94 -16.57 21.44 -13.08
CA SER A 94 -15.69 22.49 -13.63
C SER A 94 -15.00 23.34 -12.57
N ASN A 95 -15.43 23.27 -11.30
CA ASN A 95 -14.81 24.00 -10.19
C ASN A 95 -13.80 23.15 -9.41
N LYS A 96 -13.62 21.88 -9.80
CA LYS A 96 -12.74 20.93 -9.11
C LYS A 96 -11.70 20.34 -10.05
N THR A 97 -10.63 19.84 -9.47
CA THR A 97 -9.68 18.95 -10.14
C THR A 97 -10.33 17.57 -10.28
N ASN A 98 -10.62 17.17 -11.51
CA ASN A 98 -11.27 15.91 -11.80
C ASN A 98 -10.21 14.81 -12.00
N VAL A 99 -10.26 13.78 -11.16
CA VAL A 99 -9.25 12.73 -11.09
C VAL A 99 -9.93 11.38 -11.30
N ALA A 100 -9.46 10.56 -12.24
CA ALA A 100 -9.91 9.18 -12.27
C ALA A 100 -9.28 8.41 -11.09
N PRO A 101 -10.00 7.46 -10.47
CA PRO A 101 -9.47 6.72 -9.31
C PRO A 101 -8.08 6.12 -9.56
N PHE A 102 -7.85 5.54 -10.73
CA PHE A 102 -6.56 4.93 -11.08
C PHE A 102 -5.42 5.93 -11.34
N ASP A 103 -5.69 7.23 -11.44
CA ASP A 103 -4.64 8.25 -11.56
C ASP A 103 -4.20 8.84 -10.22
N PHE A 104 -4.98 8.62 -9.15
CA PHE A 104 -4.84 9.41 -7.92
C PHE A 104 -3.45 9.30 -7.31
N VAL A 105 -2.82 8.12 -7.34
CA VAL A 105 -1.45 7.93 -6.84
C VAL A 105 -0.45 8.78 -7.63
N THR A 106 -0.50 8.72 -8.96
CA THR A 106 0.36 9.54 -9.83
C THR A 106 0.12 11.03 -9.58
N TRP A 107 -1.14 11.44 -9.53
CA TRP A 107 -1.52 12.83 -9.32
C TRP A 107 -1.06 13.33 -7.94
N SER A 108 -1.39 12.62 -6.86
CA SER A 108 -1.03 13.04 -5.50
C SER A 108 0.48 13.18 -5.35
N LEU A 109 1.24 12.17 -5.77
CA LEU A 109 2.69 12.14 -5.58
C LEU A 109 3.43 13.18 -6.42
N THR A 110 2.89 13.55 -7.59
CA THR A 110 3.52 14.55 -8.46
C THR A 110 3.15 15.99 -8.11
N GLN A 111 2.11 16.21 -7.29
CA GLN A 111 1.57 17.55 -7.02
C GLN A 111 1.87 18.09 -5.62
N PHE A 112 2.04 17.25 -4.60
CA PHE A 112 2.16 17.69 -3.20
C PHE A 112 3.48 17.27 -2.54
N ASN A 113 3.92 18.02 -1.54
CA ASN A 113 5.13 17.72 -0.75
C ASN A 113 4.84 16.87 0.48
N SER A 114 3.64 16.96 1.04
CA SER A 114 3.26 16.34 2.31
C SER A 114 1.78 15.95 2.33
N VAL A 115 1.44 15.07 3.26
CA VAL A 115 0.06 14.67 3.56
C VAL A 115 -0.77 15.89 3.96
N GLU A 116 -0.19 16.80 4.76
CA GLU A 116 -0.86 18.04 5.17
C GLU A 116 -1.25 18.93 3.96
N GLU A 117 -0.37 19.07 2.97
CA GLU A 117 -0.62 19.88 1.77
C GLU A 117 -1.76 19.27 0.92
N LEU A 118 -1.73 17.94 0.75
CA LEU A 118 -2.78 17.21 0.06
C LEU A 118 -4.11 17.32 0.81
N ARG A 119 -4.12 17.20 2.14
CA ARG A 119 -5.33 17.31 2.98
C ARG A 119 -6.06 18.64 2.77
N LYS A 120 -5.31 19.74 2.69
CA LYS A 120 -5.86 21.09 2.42
C LYS A 120 -6.50 21.21 1.03
N SER A 121 -6.21 20.29 0.12
CA SER A 121 -6.68 20.32 -1.26
C SER A 121 -7.87 19.39 -1.53
N ILE A 122 -8.26 18.52 -0.58
CA ILE A 122 -9.26 17.46 -0.80
C ILE A 122 -10.62 17.99 -1.27
N ASP A 123 -11.09 19.10 -0.71
CA ASP A 123 -12.38 19.68 -1.10
C ASP A 123 -12.41 20.15 -2.57
N SER A 124 -11.23 20.39 -3.16
CA SER A 124 -11.08 20.79 -4.56
C SER A 124 -10.94 19.60 -5.53
N ILE A 125 -11.08 18.35 -5.05
CA ILE A 125 -10.97 17.14 -5.87
C ILE A 125 -12.35 16.52 -6.10
N ALA A 126 -12.57 16.00 -7.31
CA ALA A 126 -13.68 15.12 -7.64
C ALA A 126 -13.16 13.82 -8.27
N PHE A 127 -13.57 12.67 -7.74
CA PHE A 127 -13.31 11.38 -8.38
C PHE A 127 -14.38 11.06 -9.41
N ILE A 128 -13.95 10.78 -10.65
CA ILE A 128 -14.86 10.55 -11.77
C ILE A 128 -14.92 9.07 -12.13
N ASP A 129 -16.14 8.57 -12.32
CA ASP A 129 -16.42 7.22 -12.77
C ASP A 129 -16.00 7.06 -14.25
N VAL A 130 -14.76 6.62 -14.45
CA VAL A 130 -14.19 6.35 -15.77
C VAL A 130 -13.55 4.97 -15.74
N PRO A 131 -13.88 4.08 -16.70
CA PRO A 131 -13.27 2.76 -16.78
C PRO A 131 -11.76 2.82 -16.96
N LEU A 132 -11.05 1.99 -16.21
CA LEU A 132 -9.62 1.77 -16.44
C LEU A 132 -9.45 0.98 -17.75
N PRO A 133 -8.71 1.49 -18.76
CA PRO A 133 -8.68 0.89 -20.10
C PRO A 133 -8.31 -0.60 -20.16
N ILE A 134 -7.43 -1.07 -19.27
CA ILE A 134 -7.00 -2.48 -19.24
C ILE A 134 -8.03 -3.42 -18.56
N LEU A 135 -8.92 -2.88 -17.73
CA LEU A 135 -9.95 -3.68 -17.03
C LEU A 135 -11.35 -3.53 -17.64
N GLY A 136 -11.62 -2.43 -18.36
CA GLY A 136 -12.95 -2.12 -18.90
C GLY A 136 -13.99 -1.73 -17.84
N VAL A 137 -13.58 -1.61 -16.58
CA VAL A 137 -14.41 -1.18 -15.44
C VAL A 137 -13.69 -0.12 -14.63
N THR A 138 -14.43 0.67 -13.85
CA THR A 138 -13.85 1.59 -12.87
C THR A 138 -13.54 0.79 -11.61
N PRO A 139 -12.26 0.56 -11.27
CA PRO A 139 -11.92 -0.20 -10.08
C PRO A 139 -12.39 0.57 -8.82
N PRO A 140 -13.05 -0.08 -7.86
CA PRO A 140 -13.33 0.52 -6.57
C PRO A 140 -12.03 0.59 -5.77
N LEU A 141 -11.60 1.80 -5.45
CA LEU A 141 -10.30 2.11 -4.85
C LEU A 141 -10.43 3.07 -3.66
N HIS A 142 -9.53 2.89 -2.70
CA HIS A 142 -9.21 3.83 -1.63
C HIS A 142 -7.69 3.97 -1.49
N TRP A 143 -7.22 4.93 -0.71
CA TRP A 143 -5.79 5.26 -0.65
C TRP A 143 -5.29 5.46 0.77
N ILE A 144 -4.07 5.01 1.00
CA ILE A 144 -3.28 5.33 2.19
C ILE A 144 -2.16 6.26 1.77
N LEU A 145 -1.93 7.30 2.55
CA LEU A 145 -0.83 8.25 2.34
C LEU A 145 -0.05 8.40 3.64
N ALA A 146 1.25 8.61 3.53
CA ALA A 146 2.12 8.91 4.66
C ALA A 146 3.33 9.74 4.23
N ASP A 147 3.94 10.48 5.14
CA ASP A 147 5.17 11.23 4.87
C ASP A 147 6.18 11.22 6.03
N LYS A 148 7.32 11.88 5.83
CA LYS A 148 8.45 11.98 6.78
C LYS A 148 8.12 12.61 8.13
N SER A 149 6.96 13.25 8.29
CA SER A 149 6.51 13.72 9.60
C SER A 149 5.98 12.58 10.48
N GLY A 150 5.73 11.41 9.89
CA GLY A 150 5.03 10.29 10.51
C GLY A 150 3.51 10.39 10.38
N GLU A 151 2.97 11.45 9.78
CA GLU A 151 1.55 11.55 9.47
C GLU A 151 1.15 10.42 8.50
N CYS A 152 0.02 9.79 8.78
CA CYS A 152 -0.57 8.77 7.93
C CYS A 152 -2.09 8.95 7.88
N ILE A 153 -2.65 8.89 6.69
CA ILE A 153 -4.10 9.04 6.47
C ILE A 153 -4.65 7.94 5.57
N VAL A 154 -5.95 7.71 5.70
CA VAL A 154 -6.75 6.96 4.72
C VAL A 154 -7.74 7.89 4.06
N LEU A 155 -7.83 7.82 2.74
CA LEU A 155 -8.79 8.55 1.92
C LEU A 155 -9.74 7.56 1.25
N GLU A 156 -11.03 7.68 1.57
CA GLU A 156 -12.09 6.80 1.07
C GLU A 156 -13.16 7.64 0.34
N PRO A 157 -13.39 7.39 -0.96
CA PRO A 157 -14.50 8.01 -1.69
C PRO A 157 -15.77 7.19 -1.43
N THR A 158 -16.68 7.67 -0.58
CA THR A 158 -17.90 6.95 -0.22
C THR A 158 -19.16 7.63 -0.78
N ALA A 159 -20.33 7.02 -0.57
CA ALA A 159 -21.61 7.62 -0.94
C ALA A 159 -21.88 8.98 -0.24
N ASP A 160 -21.25 9.23 0.91
CA ASP A 160 -21.35 10.49 1.66
C ASP A 160 -20.32 11.54 1.20
N GLY A 161 -19.48 11.21 0.22
CA GLY A 161 -18.38 12.05 -0.27
C GLY A 161 -17.00 11.49 0.08
N ILE A 162 -15.96 12.32 -0.11
CA ILE A 162 -14.58 11.93 0.19
C ILE A 162 -14.36 12.03 1.70
N LYS A 163 -14.15 10.90 2.36
CA LYS A 163 -13.79 10.80 3.78
C LYS A 163 -12.27 10.73 3.92
N VAL A 164 -11.72 11.51 4.85
CA VAL A 164 -10.29 11.48 5.21
C VAL A 164 -10.19 11.14 6.69
N TYR A 165 -9.46 10.07 6.98
CA TYR A 165 -9.24 9.57 8.34
C TYR A 165 -7.78 9.69 8.71
N ASP A 166 -7.51 10.14 9.93
CA ASP A 166 -6.20 9.95 10.54
C ASP A 166 -5.99 8.46 10.80
N ASN A 167 -4.81 7.93 10.46
CA ASN A 167 -4.47 6.52 10.60
C ASN A 167 -3.36 6.34 11.64
N PRO A 168 -3.69 6.38 12.95
CA PRO A 168 -2.69 6.21 14.02
C PRO A 168 -2.11 4.79 14.07
N ILE A 169 -2.80 3.80 13.48
CA ILE A 169 -2.32 2.42 13.36
C ILE A 169 -1.31 2.31 12.22
N GLY A 170 -1.41 3.18 11.20
CA GLY A 170 -0.62 3.14 9.97
C GLY A 170 -0.71 1.79 9.26
N VAL A 171 -1.92 1.23 9.18
CA VAL A 171 -2.25 0.00 8.42
C VAL A 171 -3.52 0.27 7.62
N MET A 172 -3.62 -0.29 6.41
CA MET A 172 -4.85 -0.29 5.62
C MET A 172 -4.92 -1.58 4.79
N THR A 173 -6.12 -2.12 4.59
CA THR A 173 -6.35 -3.25 3.69
C THR A 173 -7.37 -2.90 2.62
N ASN A 174 -8.54 -3.54 2.63
CA ASN A 174 -9.63 -3.29 1.71
C ASN A 174 -10.90 -3.02 2.54
N SER A 175 -12.07 -3.20 1.94
CA SER A 175 -13.37 -3.07 2.59
C SER A 175 -13.50 -3.86 3.90
N PRO A 176 -14.31 -3.39 4.86
CA PRO A 176 -15.18 -2.21 4.82
C PRO A 176 -14.43 -0.88 5.08
N GLU A 177 -15.15 0.23 5.30
CA GLU A 177 -14.58 1.55 5.66
C GLU A 177 -13.55 1.45 6.80
N PHE A 178 -12.51 2.29 6.76
CA PHE A 178 -11.41 2.28 7.72
C PHE A 178 -11.86 2.43 9.18
N SER A 179 -12.87 3.25 9.42
CA SER A 179 -13.44 3.44 10.77
C SER A 179 -13.96 2.14 11.39
N TRP A 180 -14.48 1.22 10.58
CA TRP A 180 -14.92 -0.09 11.03
C TRP A 180 -13.74 -0.96 11.44
N HIS A 181 -12.64 -0.95 10.67
CA HIS A 181 -11.44 -1.72 11.02
C HIS A 181 -10.86 -1.27 12.37
N LEU A 182 -10.89 0.03 12.66
CA LEU A 182 -10.49 0.55 13.97
C LEU A 182 -11.38 0.03 15.11
N GLN A 183 -12.70 -0.06 14.91
CA GLN A 183 -13.59 -0.67 15.91
C GLN A 183 -13.34 -2.18 16.05
N ASN A 184 -13.06 -2.87 14.94
CA ASN A 184 -12.77 -4.31 14.93
C ASN A 184 -11.54 -4.65 15.79
N LEU A 185 -10.51 -3.80 15.84
CA LEU A 185 -9.33 -4.02 16.69
C LEU A 185 -9.69 -4.21 18.18
N ARG A 186 -10.81 -3.66 18.66
CA ARG A 186 -11.26 -3.80 20.05
C ARG A 186 -11.62 -5.25 20.42
N GLN A 187 -11.92 -6.09 19.43
CA GLN A 187 -12.14 -7.53 19.64
C GLN A 187 -10.85 -8.29 19.99
N TYR A 188 -9.68 -7.68 19.74
CA TYR A 188 -8.38 -8.32 19.84
C TYR A 188 -7.48 -7.75 20.95
N ILE A 189 -8.05 -6.98 21.89
CA ILE A 189 -7.29 -6.37 22.99
C ILE A 189 -6.60 -7.38 23.92
N GLY A 190 -7.00 -8.65 23.88
CA GLY A 190 -6.39 -9.73 24.64
C GLY A 190 -5.12 -10.31 23.99
N LEU A 191 -4.84 -10.00 22.72
CA LEU A 191 -3.65 -10.48 22.04
C LEU A 191 -2.39 -9.87 22.66
N LYS A 192 -1.37 -10.70 22.89
CA LYS A 192 -0.07 -10.29 23.40
C LYS A 192 1.03 -11.20 22.88
N SER A 193 2.27 -10.73 22.92
CA SER A 193 3.42 -11.55 22.51
C SER A 193 3.82 -12.59 23.56
N GLN A 194 3.54 -12.32 24.84
CA GLN A 194 3.90 -13.20 25.96
C GLN A 194 2.91 -14.39 26.07
N PRO A 195 3.38 -15.59 26.46
CA PRO A 195 2.51 -16.73 26.63
C PRO A 195 1.46 -16.50 27.74
N PHE A 196 0.36 -17.26 27.68
CA PHE A 196 -0.55 -17.38 28.81
C PHE A 196 0.13 -18.12 29.97
N ALA A 197 -0.20 -17.72 31.20
CA ALA A 197 0.24 -18.43 32.38
C ALA A 197 -0.48 -19.80 32.47
N PRO A 198 0.18 -20.85 32.99
CA PRO A 198 -0.50 -22.10 33.33
C PRO A 198 -1.69 -21.87 34.28
N THR A 199 -2.68 -22.74 34.22
CA THR A 199 -3.89 -22.69 35.06
C THR A 199 -4.35 -24.10 35.42
N GLU A 200 -5.35 -24.21 36.30
CA GLU A 200 -5.94 -25.49 36.69
C GLU A 200 -7.46 -25.41 36.52
N TRP A 201 -8.04 -26.44 35.88
CA TRP A 201 -9.49 -26.59 35.79
C TRP A 201 -9.90 -27.82 36.60
N GLY A 202 -10.39 -27.60 37.82
CA GLY A 202 -10.51 -28.68 38.81
C GLY A 202 -9.11 -29.21 39.17
N ASP A 203 -8.93 -30.54 39.09
CA ASP A 203 -7.65 -31.20 39.38
C ASP A 203 -6.77 -31.41 38.13
N VAL A 204 -7.13 -30.78 37.00
CA VAL A 204 -6.38 -30.91 35.74
C VAL A 204 -5.46 -29.70 35.54
N PRO A 205 -4.12 -29.86 35.61
CA PRO A 205 -3.18 -28.80 35.28
C PRO A 205 -3.13 -28.57 33.77
N LEU A 206 -3.27 -27.32 33.36
CA LEU A 206 -3.27 -26.86 31.98
C LEU A 206 -2.13 -25.87 31.75
N SER A 207 -1.33 -26.13 30.72
CA SER A 207 -0.27 -25.23 30.28
C SER A 207 -0.24 -25.18 28.75
N ALA A 208 0.39 -24.14 28.20
CA ALA A 208 0.52 -24.01 26.76
C ALA A 208 1.32 -25.20 26.18
N PHE A 209 0.89 -25.71 25.02
CA PHE A 209 1.61 -26.76 24.30
C PHE A 209 3.01 -26.34 23.84
N GLY A 210 3.26 -25.03 23.76
CA GLY A 210 4.51 -24.43 23.33
C GLY A 210 4.44 -22.90 23.39
N GLN A 211 5.21 -22.23 22.53
CA GLN A 211 5.21 -20.77 22.43
C GLN A 211 4.03 -20.25 21.59
N GLY A 212 3.76 -18.95 21.70
CA GLY A 212 2.73 -18.28 20.88
C GLY A 212 1.31 -18.33 21.45
N SER A 213 1.08 -18.91 22.62
CA SER A 213 -0.27 -18.96 23.21
C SER A 213 -0.89 -17.57 23.41
N GLY A 214 -0.08 -16.52 23.62
CA GLY A 214 -0.56 -15.14 23.75
C GLY A 214 -1.23 -14.54 22.51
N SER A 215 -1.01 -15.12 21.32
CA SER A 215 -1.67 -14.69 20.08
C SER A 215 -2.87 -15.57 19.69
N MET A 216 -3.32 -16.45 20.59
CA MET A 216 -4.54 -17.23 20.37
C MET A 216 -5.73 -16.31 20.11
N GLY A 217 -6.47 -16.58 19.03
CA GLY A 217 -7.57 -15.74 18.56
C GLY A 217 -7.18 -14.80 17.41
N LEU A 218 -5.89 -14.67 17.08
CA LEU A 218 -5.48 -13.95 15.87
C LEU A 218 -5.99 -14.69 14.61
N PRO A 219 -6.72 -14.02 13.70
CA PRO A 219 -7.37 -14.71 12.58
C PRO A 219 -6.36 -15.03 11.47
N GLY A 220 -6.47 -16.23 10.89
CA GLY A 220 -5.51 -16.77 9.91
C GLY A 220 -5.97 -16.75 8.45
N ASP A 221 -7.21 -16.35 8.15
CA ASP A 221 -7.75 -16.31 6.79
C ASP A 221 -7.29 -15.06 6.00
N PHE A 222 -7.53 -15.02 4.69
CA PHE A 222 -7.07 -13.94 3.81
C PHE A 222 -8.07 -12.78 3.63
N THR A 223 -9.16 -12.73 4.42
CA THR A 223 -10.11 -11.62 4.31
C THR A 223 -9.46 -10.28 4.71
N PRO A 224 -9.96 -9.15 4.19
CA PRO A 224 -9.40 -7.85 4.53
C PRO A 224 -9.40 -7.52 6.04
N PRO A 225 -10.47 -7.81 6.82
CA PRO A 225 -10.44 -7.65 8.27
C PRO A 225 -9.35 -8.48 8.96
N SER A 226 -9.20 -9.75 8.57
CA SER A 226 -8.20 -10.63 9.18
C SER A 226 -6.77 -10.19 8.87
N ARG A 227 -6.49 -9.82 7.61
CA ARG A 227 -5.19 -9.24 7.22
C ARG A 227 -4.91 -7.92 7.93
N PHE A 228 -5.92 -7.07 8.14
CA PHE A 228 -5.75 -5.81 8.87
C PHE A 228 -5.30 -6.07 10.31
N VAL A 229 -5.95 -7.00 11.01
CA VAL A 229 -5.60 -7.38 12.39
C VAL A 229 -4.20 -7.99 12.45
N ARG A 230 -3.84 -8.89 11.52
CA ARG A 230 -2.49 -9.48 11.49
C ARG A 230 -1.40 -8.46 11.24
N ALA A 231 -1.59 -7.55 10.29
CA ALA A 231 -0.63 -6.48 10.01
C ALA A 231 -0.49 -5.52 11.19
N ALA A 232 -1.60 -5.10 11.81
CA ALA A 232 -1.59 -4.25 12.99
C ALA A 232 -0.90 -4.92 14.19
N TYR A 233 -1.21 -6.20 14.45
CA TYR A 233 -0.55 -6.96 15.52
C TYR A 233 0.95 -7.13 15.26
N GLY A 234 1.34 -7.48 14.03
CA GLY A 234 2.75 -7.61 13.65
C GLY A 234 3.52 -6.30 13.82
N LYS A 235 2.98 -5.20 13.31
CA LYS A 235 3.54 -3.85 13.45
C LYS A 235 3.70 -3.44 14.92
N GLN A 236 2.71 -3.71 15.77
CA GLN A 236 2.74 -3.34 17.18
C GLN A 236 3.81 -4.10 17.99
N ASN A 237 4.14 -5.32 17.57
CA ASN A 237 4.99 -6.23 18.36
C ASN A 237 6.40 -6.40 17.79
N ILE A 238 6.69 -5.91 16.57
CA ILE A 238 8.04 -5.99 16.00
C ILE A 238 9.03 -5.16 16.83
N GLN A 239 10.26 -5.64 16.96
CA GLN A 239 11.29 -5.04 17.83
C GLN A 239 12.62 -4.92 17.10
N SER A 240 13.52 -4.10 17.66
CA SER A 240 14.92 -4.01 17.24
C SER A 240 15.09 -3.64 15.76
N ILE A 241 14.58 -2.47 15.39
CA ILE A 241 14.68 -1.91 14.03
C ILE A 241 15.49 -0.61 14.12
N GLU A 242 16.80 -0.70 13.90
CA GLU A 242 17.70 0.45 14.08
C GLU A 242 17.73 1.37 12.86
N ASN A 243 17.75 0.82 11.65
CA ASN A 243 18.01 1.52 10.39
C ASN A 243 17.08 1.05 9.25
N GLU A 244 17.17 1.71 8.10
CA GLU A 244 16.37 1.41 6.90
C GLU A 244 16.48 -0.05 6.45
N GLU A 245 17.67 -0.63 6.38
CA GLU A 245 17.85 -2.02 5.92
C GLU A 245 17.13 -3.02 6.84
N GLU A 246 17.29 -2.86 8.16
CA GLU A 246 16.56 -3.64 9.16
C GLU A 246 15.06 -3.38 9.07
N GLY A 247 14.64 -2.14 8.82
CA GLY A 247 13.24 -1.77 8.66
C GLY A 247 12.60 -2.37 7.41
N ILE A 248 13.32 -2.45 6.29
CA ILE A 248 12.86 -3.12 5.07
C ILE A 248 12.70 -4.63 5.32
N SER A 249 13.64 -5.25 6.04
CA SER A 249 13.50 -6.66 6.44
C SER A 249 12.28 -6.85 7.35
N ALA A 250 12.12 -6.02 8.37
CA ALA A 250 11.04 -6.07 9.34
C ALA A 250 9.65 -5.88 8.70
N ILE A 251 9.51 -4.90 7.81
CA ILE A 251 8.22 -4.60 7.17
C ILE A 251 7.80 -5.71 6.21
N PHE A 252 8.74 -6.32 5.49
CA PHE A 252 8.48 -7.50 4.66
C PHE A 252 8.15 -8.74 5.50
N HIS A 253 8.76 -8.92 6.68
CA HIS A 253 8.34 -9.98 7.61
C HIS A 253 6.90 -9.80 8.09
N ILE A 254 6.46 -8.58 8.42
CA ILE A 254 5.06 -8.32 8.78
C ILE A 254 4.13 -8.66 7.60
N LEU A 255 4.45 -8.16 6.41
CA LEU A 255 3.62 -8.38 5.22
C LEU A 255 3.59 -9.83 4.76
N SER A 256 4.65 -10.62 5.00
CA SER A 256 4.66 -12.06 4.68
C SER A 256 3.53 -12.85 5.36
N ASN A 257 3.02 -12.37 6.50
CA ASN A 257 1.86 -12.94 7.20
C ASN A 257 0.51 -12.57 6.53
N CYS A 258 0.54 -11.68 5.55
CA CYS A 258 -0.62 -11.24 4.78
C CYS A 258 -0.56 -11.69 3.32
N GLU A 259 0.58 -12.18 2.84
CA GLU A 259 0.76 -12.62 1.46
C GLU A 259 -0.09 -13.84 1.14
N VAL A 260 -0.68 -13.84 -0.05
CA VAL A 260 -1.60 -14.88 -0.52
C VAL A 260 -0.87 -15.80 -1.50
N PRO A 261 -0.64 -17.08 -1.14
CA PRO A 261 -0.08 -18.07 -2.06
C PRO A 261 -1.03 -18.37 -3.23
N LYS A 262 -0.48 -18.70 -4.41
CA LYS A 262 -1.29 -19.19 -5.54
C LYS A 262 -2.08 -20.44 -5.12
N GLY A 263 -3.39 -20.39 -5.31
CA GLY A 263 -4.32 -21.49 -4.96
C GLY A 263 -4.93 -21.40 -3.56
N ALA A 264 -4.46 -20.49 -2.69
CA ALA A 264 -5.05 -20.31 -1.37
C ALA A 264 -6.37 -19.52 -1.41
N VAL A 265 -6.53 -18.62 -2.40
CA VAL A 265 -7.76 -17.88 -2.67
C VAL A 265 -8.09 -17.97 -4.15
N ILE A 266 -9.34 -18.33 -4.44
CA ILE A 266 -9.87 -18.50 -5.79
C ILE A 266 -11.18 -17.71 -5.85
N THR A 267 -11.36 -16.89 -6.88
CA THR A 267 -12.60 -16.13 -7.09
C THR A 267 -13.76 -17.05 -7.48
N GLU A 268 -14.99 -16.51 -7.48
CA GLU A 268 -16.17 -17.24 -7.95
C GLU A 268 -16.01 -17.71 -9.42
N ASP A 269 -15.27 -16.94 -10.23
CA ASP A 269 -14.94 -17.27 -11.62
C ASP A 269 -13.77 -18.27 -11.77
N GLY A 270 -13.25 -18.81 -10.66
CA GLY A 270 -12.16 -19.78 -10.68
C GLY A 270 -10.76 -19.19 -10.90
N ILE A 271 -10.60 -17.87 -10.76
CA ILE A 271 -9.32 -17.17 -10.98
C ILE A 271 -8.54 -17.10 -9.66
N LEU A 272 -7.23 -17.32 -9.71
CA LEU A 272 -6.36 -17.22 -8.53
C LEU A 272 -6.20 -15.74 -8.15
N ASP A 273 -6.51 -15.38 -6.90
CA ASP A 273 -6.11 -14.10 -6.31
C ASP A 273 -4.91 -14.37 -5.41
N ASN A 274 -3.73 -13.91 -5.83
CA ASN A 274 -2.48 -14.12 -5.11
C ASN A 274 -1.70 -12.81 -5.00
N THR A 275 -0.77 -12.73 -4.06
CA THR A 275 0.18 -11.61 -4.01
C THR A 275 1.06 -11.65 -5.25
N ILE A 276 1.07 -10.58 -6.05
CA ILE A 276 1.89 -10.40 -7.25
C ILE A 276 3.26 -9.84 -6.87
N TYR A 277 3.27 -8.83 -6.00
CA TYR A 277 4.49 -8.24 -5.46
C TYR A 277 4.26 -7.65 -4.06
N THR A 278 5.35 -7.47 -3.35
CA THR A 278 5.41 -6.74 -2.08
C THR A 278 6.44 -5.64 -2.25
N SER A 279 6.03 -4.38 -2.03
CA SER A 279 6.89 -3.21 -2.13
C SER A 279 7.05 -2.53 -0.77
N ALA A 280 8.19 -1.88 -0.58
CA ALA A 280 8.49 -1.02 0.54
C ALA A 280 9.23 0.24 0.04
N MET A 281 9.13 1.34 0.74
CA MET A 281 9.74 2.61 0.38
C MET A 281 10.29 3.26 1.64
N CYS A 282 11.46 3.89 1.53
CA CYS A 282 11.95 4.79 2.56
C CYS A 282 11.69 6.24 2.13
N MET A 283 11.01 6.97 3.01
CA MET A 283 10.57 8.35 2.76
C MET A 283 11.75 9.34 2.78
N GLU A 284 12.79 9.05 3.57
CA GLU A 284 13.98 9.87 3.68
C GLU A 284 14.94 9.65 2.51
N SER A 285 15.23 8.39 2.17
CA SER A 285 16.20 8.06 1.11
C SER A 285 15.59 8.16 -0.29
N GLY A 286 14.26 8.12 -0.41
CA GLY A 286 13.59 8.04 -1.71
C GLY A 286 13.88 6.71 -2.42
N THR A 287 14.23 5.67 -1.67
CA THR A 287 14.48 4.33 -2.21
C THR A 287 13.19 3.52 -2.25
N TYR A 288 12.91 2.93 -3.41
CA TYR A 288 11.82 2.00 -3.66
C TYR A 288 12.38 0.57 -3.67
N TYR A 289 11.89 -0.26 -2.76
CA TYR A 289 12.22 -1.67 -2.62
C TYR A 289 11.04 -2.53 -3.07
N TYR A 290 11.31 -3.67 -3.69
CA TYR A 290 10.28 -4.67 -3.90
C TYR A 290 10.86 -6.07 -4.06
N HIS A 291 10.02 -7.06 -3.84
CA HIS A 291 10.19 -8.41 -4.36
C HIS A 291 8.88 -8.86 -5.00
N THR A 292 8.94 -9.89 -5.83
CA THR A 292 7.76 -10.41 -6.55
C THR A 292 7.40 -11.81 -6.05
N TYR A 293 6.26 -12.33 -6.48
CA TYR A 293 5.90 -13.72 -6.21
C TYR A 293 6.98 -14.69 -6.72
N ASP A 294 7.47 -14.45 -7.94
CA ASP A 294 8.41 -15.33 -8.63
C ASP A 294 9.88 -14.97 -8.37
N CYS A 295 10.17 -13.84 -7.71
CA CYS A 295 11.50 -13.41 -7.31
C CYS A 295 11.51 -12.79 -5.90
N ARG A 296 11.88 -13.60 -4.91
CA ARG A 296 11.97 -13.19 -3.49
C ARG A 296 13.20 -12.37 -3.12
N GLN A 297 14.19 -12.25 -4.01
CA GLN A 297 15.30 -11.33 -3.77
C GLN A 297 14.78 -9.89 -3.82
N ILE A 298 15.07 -9.11 -2.78
CA ILE A 298 14.72 -7.69 -2.70
C ILE A 298 15.53 -6.93 -3.77
N ILE A 299 14.83 -6.11 -4.55
CA ILE A 299 15.37 -5.21 -5.57
C ILE A 299 15.12 -3.78 -5.10
N ALA A 300 16.10 -2.90 -5.29
CA ALA A 300 16.03 -1.51 -4.88
C ALA A 300 16.26 -0.56 -6.07
N ILE A 301 15.50 0.53 -6.12
CA ILE A 301 15.65 1.65 -7.06
C ILE A 301 15.72 2.92 -6.22
N HIS A 302 16.82 3.67 -6.36
CA HIS A 302 17.03 4.91 -5.62
C HIS A 302 16.65 6.11 -6.50
N LEU A 303 15.61 6.87 -6.12
CA LEU A 303 15.08 7.97 -6.93
C LEU A 303 16.17 8.98 -7.29
N PHE A 304 17.00 9.39 -6.34
CA PHE A 304 17.99 10.44 -6.53
C PHE A 304 19.26 10.01 -7.31
N ASN A 305 19.31 8.77 -7.81
CA ASN A 305 20.42 8.31 -8.67
C ASN A 305 20.15 8.54 -10.17
N GLU A 306 18.97 9.06 -10.53
CA GLU A 306 18.59 9.39 -11.92
C GLU A 306 18.46 10.90 -12.11
N ASP A 307 18.45 11.35 -13.38
CA ASP A 307 18.16 12.75 -13.71
C ASP A 307 16.65 13.04 -13.52
N LEU A 308 16.34 13.91 -12.57
CA LEU A 308 14.97 14.27 -12.21
C LEU A 308 14.46 15.52 -12.94
N ASP A 309 15.32 16.22 -13.68
CA ASP A 309 15.00 17.47 -14.39
C ASP A 309 14.78 17.27 -15.90
N THR A 310 14.37 16.05 -16.28
CA THR A 310 13.97 15.66 -17.64
C THR A 310 12.44 15.59 -17.81
N ALA A 311 11.99 15.43 -19.05
CA ALA A 311 10.58 15.18 -19.41
C ALA A 311 10.29 13.69 -19.66
N GLU A 312 11.32 12.85 -19.78
CA GLU A 312 11.19 11.44 -20.11
C GLU A 312 11.12 10.57 -18.86
N ILE A 313 10.18 9.63 -18.82
CA ILE A 313 10.12 8.63 -17.75
C ILE A 313 11.28 7.64 -17.87
N LYS A 314 11.65 7.05 -16.75
CA LYS A 314 12.57 5.90 -16.70
C LYS A 314 11.81 4.68 -16.19
N THR A 315 12.01 3.53 -16.82
CA THR A 315 11.41 2.27 -16.35
C THR A 315 12.49 1.24 -15.99
N TYR A 316 12.17 0.41 -15.00
CA TYR A 316 12.96 -0.76 -14.62
C TYR A 316 12.07 -2.01 -14.71
N PRO A 317 12.50 -3.04 -15.46
CA PRO A 317 11.68 -4.22 -15.69
C PRO A 317 11.30 -4.95 -14.39
N PHE A 318 10.05 -5.39 -14.32
CA PHE A 318 9.56 -6.24 -13.24
C PHE A 318 10.24 -7.61 -13.25
N GLN A 319 10.72 -8.07 -12.09
CA GLN A 319 11.44 -9.33 -12.01
C GLN A 319 10.49 -10.53 -11.93
N ARG A 320 10.59 -11.42 -12.93
CA ARG A 320 9.70 -12.59 -13.10
C ARG A 320 10.40 -13.94 -12.90
N LYS A 321 11.63 -13.92 -12.42
CA LYS A 321 12.45 -15.11 -12.22
C LYS A 321 13.25 -14.99 -10.94
N GLN A 322 13.27 -16.06 -10.16
CA GLN A 322 14.03 -16.12 -8.93
C GLN A 322 15.50 -15.88 -9.21
N LYS A 323 16.06 -14.91 -8.50
CA LYS A 323 17.50 -14.68 -8.44
C LYS A 323 18.05 -15.39 -7.21
N ILE A 324 19.00 -16.28 -7.45
CA ILE A 324 19.67 -17.08 -6.42
C ILE A 324 21.13 -16.64 -6.41
N PHE A 325 21.59 -16.19 -5.25
CA PHE A 325 23.01 -15.97 -5.02
C PHE A 325 23.66 -17.33 -4.72
N TYR A 326 24.56 -17.78 -5.58
CA TYR A 326 25.36 -18.99 -5.34
C TYR A 326 26.66 -18.56 -4.65
N GLU A 327 26.88 -19.05 -3.43
CA GLU A 327 28.10 -18.75 -2.67
C GLU A 327 29.37 -19.38 -3.29
N ASN A 328 29.20 -20.32 -4.22
CA ASN A 328 30.25 -21.06 -4.91
C ASN A 328 29.94 -21.29 -6.39
#